data_AF-A0A1I5BUF0-F1
#
_entry.id   AF-A0A1I5BUF0-F1
#
_cell.length_a   1.000
_cell.length_b   1.000
_cell.length_c   1.000
_cell.angle_alpha   90.00
_cell.angle_beta   90.00
_cell.angle_gamma   90.00
#
_symmetry.space_group_name_H-M   'P 1'
#
loop_
_entity.id
_entity.type
_entity.pdbx_description
1 polymer ?
#
loop_
_entity_poly.entity_id
_entity_poly.type
_entity_poly.pdbx_seq_one_letter_code
_entity_poly.pdbx_strand_id
1 'polypeptide(L)' 'MGGRFGISELVLILAIALVIFGPSKLPSIGRSIGEAIGEFKSHANKITDEMKLDDQDEKKKES' A
#
# COMPACT_ATOMS: atom_id res chain seq x y z
N MET A 1 -3.38 -5.70 -35.39
CA MET A 1 -2.94 -6.98 -34.79
C MET A 1 -1.99 -6.63 -33.65
N GLY A 2 -2.22 -7.03 -32.40
CA GLY A 2 -1.18 -6.93 -31.35
C GLY A 2 -1.47 -6.12 -30.08
N GLY A 3 -2.70 -6.12 -29.58
CA GLY A 3 -3.02 -5.54 -28.27
C GLY A 3 -3.98 -6.42 -27.49
N ARG A 4 -3.56 -7.63 -27.12
CA ARG A 4 -4.39 -8.57 -26.33
C ARG A 4 -3.66 -9.17 -25.13
N PHE A 5 -2.61 -8.52 -24.61
CA PHE A 5 -2.26 -8.68 -23.19
C PHE A 5 -3.37 -8.05 -22.34
N GLY A 6 -4.53 -8.72 -22.37
CA GLY A 6 -5.71 -8.34 -21.66
C GLY A 6 -5.77 -9.12 -20.35
N ILE A 7 -6.87 -8.90 -19.64
CA ILE A 7 -7.16 -9.59 -18.38
C ILE A 7 -7.06 -11.12 -18.53
N SER A 8 -7.36 -11.67 -19.71
CA SER A 8 -7.27 -13.11 -19.99
C SER A 8 -5.88 -13.71 -19.79
N GLU A 9 -4.82 -13.11 -20.35
CA GLU A 9 -3.45 -13.61 -20.15
C GLU A 9 -3.00 -13.45 -18.69
N LEU A 10 -3.38 -12.34 -18.05
CA LEU A 10 -3.07 -12.09 -16.64
C LEU A 10 -3.74 -13.14 -15.74
N VAL A 11 -5.00 -13.49 -16.01
CA VAL A 11 -5.74 -14.54 -15.28
C VAL A 11 -5.10 -15.91 -15.49
N LEU A 12 -4.61 -16.22 -16.68
CA LEU A 12 -3.91 -17.48 -16.94
C LEU A 12 -2.62 -17.60 -16.12
N ILE A 13 -1.80 -16.54 -16.12
CA ILE A 13 -0.57 -16.49 -15.32
C ILE A 13 -0.91 -16.60 -13.83
N LEU A 14 -1.93 -15.88 -13.38
CA LEU A 14 -2.39 -15.91 -11.99
C LEU A 14 -2.92 -17.31 -11.61
N ALA A 15 -3.63 -17.99 -12.49
CA ALA A 15 -4.08 -19.37 -12.26
C ALA A 15 -2.90 -20.33 -12.08
N ILE A 16 -1.86 -20.24 -12.91
CA ILE A 16 -0.64 -21.06 -12.77
C ILE A 16 0.06 -20.73 -11.44
N ALA A 17 0.22 -19.46 -11.11
CA ALA A 17 0.79 -19.03 -9.84
C ALA A 17 -0.03 -19.55 -8.65
N LEU A 18 -1.36 -19.57 -8.76
CA LEU A 18 -2.26 -20.10 -7.75
C LEU A 18 -2.17 -21.62 -7.58
N VAL A 19 -1.83 -22.37 -8.63
CA VAL A 19 -1.59 -23.82 -8.50
C VAL A 19 -0.29 -24.08 -7.72
N ILE A 20 0.73 -23.27 -7.95
CA ILE A 20 2.04 -23.40 -7.26
C ILE A 20 1.95 -22.92 -5.81
N PHE A 21 1.40 -21.72 -5.59
CA PHE A 21 1.36 -21.07 -4.27
C PHE A 21 0.09 -21.40 -3.47
N GLY A 22 -1.00 -21.77 -4.12
CA GLY A 22 -2.31 -21.99 -3.52
C GLY A 22 -3.15 -20.70 -3.41
N PRO A 23 -4.47 -20.75 -3.67
CA PRO A 23 -5.36 -19.58 -3.55
C PRO A 23 -5.46 -19.04 -2.12
N SER A 24 -5.25 -19.89 -1.12
CA SER A 24 -5.26 -19.48 0.30
C SER A 24 -4.07 -18.58 0.68
N LYS A 25 -2.97 -18.58 -0.07
CA LYS A 25 -1.83 -17.70 0.23
C LYS A 25 -2.08 -16.24 -0.19
N LEU A 26 -2.81 -15.99 -1.27
CA LEU A 26 -3.13 -14.62 -1.71
C LEU A 26 -3.79 -13.75 -0.63
N PRO A 27 -4.88 -14.19 0.04
CA PRO A 27 -5.51 -13.38 1.09
C PRO A 27 -4.61 -13.20 2.31
N SER A 28 -3.78 -14.20 2.65
CA SER A 28 -2.83 -14.08 3.77
C SER A 28 -1.76 -13.01 3.51
N ILE A 29 -1.17 -13.01 2.31
CA ILE A 29 -0.17 -12.03 1.89
C ILE A 29 -0.81 -10.64 1.79
N GLY A 30 -2.00 -10.55 1.19
CA GLY A 30 -2.75 -9.31 1.10
C GLY A 30 -3.09 -8.71 2.45
N ARG A 31 -3.42 -9.54 3.45
CA ARG A 31 -3.68 -9.09 4.82
C ARG A 31 -2.42 -8.52 5.48
N SER A 32 -1.29 -9.22 5.41
CA SER A 32 -0.03 -8.73 5.98
C SER A 32 0.47 -7.45 5.30
N ILE A 33 0.36 -7.35 3.97
CA ILE A 33 0.70 -6.13 3.24
C ILE A 33 -0.27 -5.00 3.59
N GLY A 34 -1.57 -5.28 3.70
CA GLY A 34 -2.58 -4.29 4.08
C GLY A 34 -2.37 -3.73 5.47
N GLU A 35 -2.03 -4.58 6.44
CA GLU A 35 -1.67 -4.18 7.81
C GLU A 35 -0.41 -3.30 7.78
N ALA A 36 0.65 -3.71 7.07
CA ALA A 36 1.87 -2.92 6.95
C ALA A 36 1.65 -1.55 6.28
N ILE A 37 0.85 -1.49 5.21
CA ILE A 37 0.51 -0.22 4.55
C ILE A 37 -0.34 0.66 5.48
N GLY A 38 -1.26 0.07 6.25
CA GLY A 38 -2.10 0.78 7.20
C GLY A 38 -1.28 1.43 8.32
N GLU A 39 -0.35 0.67 8.90
CA GLU A 39 0.60 1.19 9.89
C GLU A 39 1.50 2.27 9.28
N PHE A 40 2.12 1.99 8.12
CA PHE A 40 2.97 2.96 7.43
C PHE A 40 2.23 4.28 7.18
N LYS A 41 0.98 4.23 6.71
CA LYS A 41 0.16 5.42 6.50
C LYS A 41 -0.12 6.16 7.81
N SER A 42 -0.43 5.44 8.89
CA SER A 42 -0.71 6.04 10.20
C SER A 42 0.53 6.76 10.75
N HIS A 43 1.70 6.13 10.67
CA HIS A 43 2.97 6.73 11.06
C HIS A 43 3.33 7.94 10.19
N ALA A 44 3.22 7.82 8.87
CA ALA A 44 3.48 8.92 7.95
C ALA A 44 2.59 10.14 8.24
N ASN A 45 1.32 9.91 8.59
CA ASN A 45 0.39 10.98 8.92
C ASN A 45 0.75 11.65 10.26
N LYS A 46 1.11 10.87 11.29
CA LYS A 46 1.58 11.41 12.57
C LYS A 46 2.81 12.30 12.42
N ILE A 47 3.81 11.83 11.67
CA ILE A 47 5.04 12.61 11.41
C ILE A 47 4.68 13.92 10.69
N THR A 48 3.75 13.87 9.72
CA THR A 48 3.28 15.07 9.02
C THR A 48 2.56 16.05 9.95
N ASP A 49 1.73 15.56 10.87
CA ASP A 49 1.05 16.40 11.87
C ASP A 49 2.04 16.99 12.90
N GLU A 50 3.02 16.21 13.35
CA GLU A 50 4.09 16.66 14.25
C GLU A 50 4.96 17.77 13.60
N MET A 51 5.34 17.61 12.34
CA MET A 51 6.07 18.64 11.60
C MET A 51 5.24 19.93 11.41
N LYS A 52 3.92 19.82 11.22
CA LYS A 52 3.04 20.99 11.10
C LYS A 52 2.83 21.75 12.40
N LEU A 53 2.98 21.08 13.55
CA LEU A 53 2.86 21.71 14.87
C LEU A 53 4.11 22.56 15.18
N ASP A 54 5.30 22.10 14.78
CA ASP A 54 6.57 22.82 15.00
C ASP A 54 6.64 24.14 14.19
N ASP A 55 6.14 24.15 12.95
CA ASP A 55 6.01 25.36 12.11
C ASP A 55 5.05 26.44 12.67
N GLN A 56 4.10 26.05 13.53
CA GLN A 56 3.08 26.97 14.07
C GLN A 56 3.49 27.59 15.42
N ASP A 57 4.39 26.95 16.17
CA ASP A 57 4.91 27.48 17.43
C ASP A 57 6.01 28.55 17.22
N GLU A 58 6.79 28.49 16.12
CA GLU A 58 7.76 29.56 15.78
C GLU A 58 7.08 30.88 15.40
N LYS A 59 5.94 30.87 14.69
CA LYS A 59 5.22 32.10 14.31
C LYS A 59 4.58 32.86 15.46
N LYS A 60 4.37 32.23 16.63
CA LYS A 60 3.74 32.86 17.80
C LYS A 60 4.74 33.57 18.72
N LYS A 61 6.04 33.37 18.55
CA LYS A 61 7.10 34.04 19.33
C LYS A 61 7.64 35.33 18.73
N GLU A 62 7.29 35.64 17.47
CA GLU A 62 7.76 36.83 16.75
C GLU A 62 6.70 37.94 16.65
N SER A 63 5.56 37.82 17.36
CA SER A 63 4.52 38.87 17.50
C SER A 63 4.33 39.30 18.94
#